data_AF-A0A1V1PNL0-F1
#
_entry.id   AF-A0A1V1PNL0-F1
#
_cell.length_a   1.000
_cell.length_b   1.000
_cell.length_c   1.000
_cell.angle_alpha   90.00
_cell.angle_beta   90.00
_cell.angle_gamma   90.00
#
_symmetry.space_group_name_H-M   'P 1'
#
loop_
_entity.id
_entity.type
_entity.pdbx_description
1 polymer ?
#
loop_
_entity_poly.entity_id
_entity_poly.type
_entity_poly.pdbx_seq_one_letter_code
_entity_poly.pdbx_strand_id
1 'polypeptide(L)'
;MSRDNVTPFRRPPRRPPPKPSGKLGLTTHRGKAVFVHILTLACFATPFVLGGQLGQMVGLALGVAAGFIAYSSRYDSMPWAMTHHEHALRTLIIAFVVRTIVSLPSLLISRDPPQGFMIQVLEVYGLISFWVGLIVLIWVVIRAGVGLVLAILRKPIWHPRGWLL
;
A
#
# COMPACT_ATOMS: atom_id res chain seq x y z
N MET A 1 55.50 10.50 28.63
CA MET A 1 54.10 10.06 28.43
C MET A 1 53.23 11.30 28.24
N SER A 2 53.03 11.78 27.00
CA SER A 2 51.93 12.71 26.72
C SER A 2 50.72 11.88 26.35
N ARG A 3 49.69 12.02 27.17
CA ARG A 3 48.43 11.30 27.08
C ARG A 3 47.34 12.26 26.63
N ASP A 4 47.63 13.08 25.63
CA ASP A 4 46.66 14.05 25.11
C ASP A 4 45.94 13.46 23.91
N ASN A 5 45.17 12.41 24.21
CA ASN A 5 44.15 11.89 23.32
C ASN A 5 42.82 12.58 23.64
N VAL A 6 42.09 12.84 22.56
CA VAL A 6 40.68 13.20 22.46
C VAL A 6 40.29 14.60 22.95
N THR A 7 40.08 15.49 21.98
CA THR A 7 39.04 16.51 22.07
C THR A 7 37.76 15.84 22.59
N PRO A 8 37.14 16.32 23.69
CA PRO A 8 35.86 15.78 24.08
C PRO A 8 34.90 16.25 23.00
N PHE A 9 34.53 15.36 22.09
CA PHE A 9 33.36 15.52 21.24
C PHE A 9 32.17 15.71 22.19
N ARG A 10 31.90 16.96 22.56
CA ARG A 10 30.67 17.36 23.23
C ARG A 10 29.57 16.94 22.29
N ARG A 11 28.88 15.84 22.63
CA ARG A 11 27.67 15.45 21.93
C ARG A 11 26.77 16.68 21.94
N PRO A 12 26.37 17.21 20.77
CA PRO A 12 25.49 18.36 20.72
C PRO A 12 24.24 18.04 21.56
N PRO A 13 23.72 19.02 22.32
CA PRO A 13 22.59 18.79 23.22
C PRO A 13 21.46 18.14 22.43
N ARG A 14 20.92 17.06 23.01
CA ARG A 14 19.84 16.27 22.42
C ARG A 14 18.67 17.22 22.17
N ARG A 15 18.43 17.59 20.90
CA ARG A 15 17.36 18.52 20.56
C ARG A 15 16.04 17.97 21.12
N PRO A 16 15.25 18.80 21.83
CA PRO A 16 13.95 18.36 22.31
C PRO A 16 13.11 17.88 21.13
N PRO A 17 12.34 16.79 21.28
CA PRO A 17 11.52 16.28 20.21
C PRO A 17 10.56 17.39 19.72
N PRO A 18 10.35 17.53 18.40
CA PRO A 18 9.44 18.54 17.88
C PRO A 18 8.06 18.34 18.50
N LYS A 19 7.49 19.41 19.06
CA LYS A 19 6.16 19.39 19.67
C LYS A 19 5.15 18.95 18.60
N PRO A 20 4.24 18.00 18.91
CA PRO A 20 3.21 17.60 17.96
C PRO A 20 2.34 18.81 17.63
N SER A 21 2.40 19.27 16.38
CA SER A 21 1.50 20.31 15.90
C SER A 21 0.06 19.78 16.03
N GLY A 22 -0.81 20.49 16.74
CA GLY A 22 -2.20 20.11 17.03
C GLY A 22 -3.15 20.09 15.82
N LYS A 23 -2.64 19.84 14.62
CA LYS A 23 -3.43 19.58 13.43
C LYS A 23 -3.84 18.11 13.43
N LEU A 24 -5.05 17.81 12.95
CA LEU A 24 -5.57 16.45 12.70
C LEU A 24 -4.42 15.49 12.40
N GLY A 25 -4.30 14.40 13.16
CA GLY A 25 -3.11 13.53 13.18
C GLY A 25 -2.60 13.06 11.81
N LEU A 26 -3.39 13.23 10.75
CA LEU A 26 -3.04 13.11 9.32
C LEU A 26 -1.85 13.97 8.86
N THR A 27 -1.52 15.08 9.54
CA THR A 27 -0.33 15.88 9.19
C THR A 27 0.96 15.27 9.76
N THR A 28 0.85 14.41 10.77
CA THR A 28 2.00 13.75 11.39
C THR A 28 2.51 12.60 10.52
N HIS A 29 3.82 12.31 10.58
CA HIS A 29 4.39 11.14 9.87
C HIS A 29 3.68 9.83 10.22
N ARG A 30 3.24 9.69 11.48
CA ARG A 30 2.47 8.52 11.92
C ARG A 30 1.10 8.47 11.26
N GLY A 31 0.34 9.56 11.30
CA GLY A 31 -0.99 9.57 10.68
C GLY A 31 -0.92 9.33 9.19
N LYS A 32 0.06 9.91 8.48
CA LYS A 32 0.29 9.63 7.07
C LYS A 32 0.60 8.16 6.81
N ALA A 33 1.50 7.55 7.58
CA ALA A 33 1.84 6.13 7.43
C ALA A 33 0.65 5.21 7.68
N VAL A 34 -0.12 5.46 8.74
CA VAL A 34 -1.35 4.73 9.08
C VAL A 34 -2.41 4.91 7.98
N PHE A 35 -2.63 6.15 7.54
CA PHE A 35 -3.65 6.49 6.56
C PHE A 35 -3.38 5.84 5.20
N VAL A 36 -2.12 5.78 4.77
CA VAL A 36 -1.73 5.09 3.53
C VAL A 36 -2.08 3.61 3.57
N HIS A 37 -1.85 2.91 4.68
CA HIS A 37 -2.22 1.49 4.81
C HIS A 37 -3.73 1.29 4.85
N ILE A 38 -4.48 2.16 5.53
CA ILE A 38 -5.95 2.14 5.53
C ILE A 38 -6.49 2.34 4.11
N LEU A 39 -5.99 3.33 3.37
CA LEU A 39 -6.40 3.55 1.99
C LEU A 39 -6.04 2.37 1.09
N THR A 40 -4.88 1.75 1.30
CA THR A 40 -4.48 0.54 0.57
C THR A 40 -5.44 -0.60 0.82
N LEU A 41 -5.81 -0.87 2.08
CA LEU A 41 -6.80 -1.89 2.42
C LEU A 41 -8.18 -1.56 1.81
N ALA A 42 -8.63 -0.32 1.95
CA ALA A 42 -9.92 0.13 1.42
C ALA A 42 -9.99 0.02 -0.11
N CYS A 43 -8.92 0.37 -0.84
CA CYS A 43 -8.81 0.24 -2.29
C CYS A 43 -9.16 -1.17 -2.77
N PHE A 44 -8.62 -2.20 -2.12
CA PHE A 44 -8.85 -3.60 -2.53
C PHE A 44 -10.12 -4.21 -1.92
N ALA A 45 -10.57 -3.75 -0.75
CA ALA A 45 -11.81 -4.22 -0.14
C ALA A 45 -13.06 -3.65 -0.83
N THR A 46 -13.01 -2.40 -1.33
CA THR A 46 -14.18 -1.69 -1.87
C THR A 46 -14.89 -2.44 -3.01
N PRO A 47 -14.18 -3.04 -3.99
CA PRO A 47 -14.84 -3.83 -5.04
C PRO A 47 -15.61 -5.05 -4.52
N PHE A 48 -15.24 -5.61 -3.36
CA PHE A 48 -15.97 -6.74 -2.75
C PHE A 48 -17.19 -6.27 -1.95
N VAL A 49 -17.11 -5.08 -1.33
CA VAL A 49 -18.20 -4.55 -0.50
C VAL A 49 -19.28 -3.88 -1.35
N LEU A 50 -18.89 -3.03 -2.30
CA LEU A 50 -19.84 -2.29 -3.14
C LEU A 50 -20.22 -3.05 -4.41
N GLY A 51 -19.34 -3.93 -4.89
CA GLY A 51 -19.54 -4.64 -6.15
C GLY A 51 -19.60 -3.72 -7.39
N GLY A 52 -19.71 -4.37 -8.55
CA GLY A 52 -19.95 -3.70 -9.84
C GLY A 52 -18.90 -2.66 -10.24
N GLN A 53 -19.27 -1.82 -11.21
CA GLN A 53 -18.39 -0.78 -11.76
C GLN A 53 -18.08 0.32 -10.74
N LEU A 54 -19.07 0.70 -9.91
CA LEU A 54 -18.89 1.70 -8.85
C LEU A 54 -17.82 1.28 -7.84
N GLY A 55 -17.85 0.03 -7.35
CA GLY A 55 -16.85 -0.48 -6.43
C GLY A 55 -15.43 -0.43 -7.02
N GLN A 56 -15.28 -0.71 -8.32
CA GLN A 56 -14.00 -0.61 -9.01
C GLN A 56 -13.51 0.83 -9.14
N MET A 57 -14.40 1.78 -9.48
CA MET A 57 -14.05 3.20 -9.61
C MET A 57 -13.63 3.80 -8.27
N VAL A 58 -14.39 3.53 -7.21
CA VAL A 58 -14.05 4.00 -5.85
C VAL A 58 -12.75 3.35 -5.38
N GLY A 59 -12.59 2.05 -5.59
CA GLY A 59 -11.35 1.34 -5.28
C GLY A 59 -10.14 1.97 -5.98
N LEU A 60 -10.24 2.25 -7.28
CA LEU A 60 -9.21 2.91 -8.05
C LEU A 60 -8.87 4.30 -7.50
N ALA A 61 -9.88 5.12 -7.21
CA ALA A 61 -9.67 6.47 -6.65
C ALA A 61 -8.92 6.42 -5.31
N LEU A 62 -9.29 5.48 -4.43
CA LEU A 62 -8.60 5.25 -3.16
C LEU A 62 -7.15 4.79 -3.37
N GLY A 63 -6.92 3.90 -4.33
CA GLY A 63 -5.59 3.43 -4.69
C GLY A 63 -4.67 4.55 -5.19
N VAL A 64 -5.19 5.42 -6.06
CA VAL A 64 -4.46 6.60 -6.56
C VAL A 64 -4.14 7.56 -5.41
N ALA A 65 -5.11 7.85 -4.54
CA ALA A 65 -4.89 8.70 -3.37
C ALA A 65 -3.82 8.11 -2.43
N ALA A 66 -3.87 6.79 -2.17
CA ALA A 66 -2.87 6.09 -1.36
C ALA A 66 -1.47 6.22 -1.98
N GLY A 67 -1.36 5.97 -3.29
CA GLY A 67 -0.10 6.08 -4.03
C GLY A 67 0.48 7.49 -3.99
N PHE A 68 -0.35 8.51 -4.23
CA PHE A 68 0.07 9.91 -4.20
C PHE A 68 0.59 10.34 -2.83
N ILE A 69 -0.13 10.01 -1.76
CA ILE A 69 0.27 10.35 -0.39
C ILE A 69 1.56 9.62 -0.01
N ALA A 70 1.67 8.33 -0.34
CA ALA A 70 2.84 7.54 -0.05
C ALA A 70 4.07 8.03 -0.81
N TYR A 71 3.93 8.40 -2.09
CA TYR A 71 5.03 8.91 -2.91
C TYR A 71 5.50 10.28 -2.44
N SER A 72 4.59 11.23 -2.28
CA SER A 72 4.90 12.60 -1.85
C SER A 72 5.50 12.67 -0.44
N SER A 73 5.09 11.79 0.47
CA SER A 73 5.55 11.83 1.87
C SER A 73 6.77 10.94 2.14
N ARG A 74 7.27 10.18 1.14
CA ARG A 74 8.36 9.22 1.33
C ARG A 74 9.65 9.90 1.81
N TYR A 75 10.09 10.94 1.12
CA TYR A 75 11.39 11.57 1.38
C TYR A 75 11.38 12.56 2.55
N ASP A 76 10.21 13.12 2.88
CA ASP A 76 10.06 14.09 3.97
C ASP A 76 9.75 13.44 5.33
N SER A 77 9.71 12.10 5.38
CA SER A 77 9.29 11.35 6.57
C SER A 77 10.45 10.87 7.43
N MET A 78 10.17 10.62 8.71
CA MET A 78 11.13 9.96 9.60
C MET A 78 11.56 8.60 9.02
N PRO A 79 12.79 8.12 9.26
CA PRO A 79 13.31 6.89 8.65
C PRO A 79 12.39 5.67 8.81
N TRP A 80 11.73 5.52 9.96
CA TRP A 80 10.77 4.44 10.18
C TRP A 80 9.49 4.60 9.33
N ALA A 81 8.97 5.82 9.21
CA ALA A 81 7.75 6.13 8.43
C ALA A 81 8.00 5.97 6.92
N MET A 82 9.21 6.29 6.45
CA MET A 82 9.65 6.07 5.07
C MET A 82 9.50 4.60 4.66
N THR A 83 9.84 3.66 5.56
CA THR A 83 9.67 2.22 5.27
C THR A 83 8.20 1.83 5.04
N HIS A 84 7.25 2.44 5.75
CA HIS A 84 5.83 2.20 5.54
C HIS A 84 5.34 2.72 4.19
N HIS A 85 5.81 3.90 3.78
CA HIS A 85 5.46 4.48 2.48
C HIS A 85 6.02 3.63 1.32
N GLU A 86 7.27 3.17 1.41
CA GLU A 86 7.86 2.25 0.43
C GLU A 86 7.09 0.93 0.35
N HIS A 87 6.78 0.36 1.51
CA HIS A 87 6.08 -0.91 1.61
C HIS A 87 4.66 -0.84 1.04
N ALA A 88 3.91 0.22 1.36
CA ALA A 88 2.57 0.44 0.82
C ALA A 88 2.58 0.68 -0.69
N LEU A 89 3.51 1.51 -1.20
CA LEU A 89 3.66 1.75 -2.64
C LEU A 89 3.92 0.45 -3.40
N ARG A 90 4.82 -0.40 -2.92
CA ARG A 90 5.09 -1.69 -3.56
C ARG A 90 3.88 -2.62 -3.49
N THR A 91 3.19 -2.66 -2.35
CA THR A 91 1.96 -3.45 -2.19
C THR A 91 0.90 -3.01 -3.21
N LEU A 92 0.66 -1.70 -3.31
CA LEU A 92 -0.27 -1.12 -4.29
C LEU A 92 0.12 -1.47 -5.72
N ILE A 93 1.37 -1.18 -6.12
CA ILE A 93 1.84 -1.40 -7.50
C ILE A 93 1.75 -2.87 -7.88
N ILE A 94 2.24 -3.79 -7.03
CA ILE A 94 2.20 -5.22 -7.32
C ILE A 94 0.75 -5.71 -7.46
N ALA A 95 -0.11 -5.36 -6.50
CA ALA A 95 -1.51 -5.79 -6.53
C ALA A 95 -2.28 -5.20 -7.72
N PHE A 96 -2.03 -3.92 -8.07
CA PHE A 96 -2.60 -3.32 -9.27
C PHE A 96 -2.10 -3.99 -10.55
N VAL A 97 -0.79 -4.22 -10.68
CA VAL A 97 -0.22 -4.89 -11.87
C VAL A 97 -0.81 -6.28 -12.06
N VAL A 98 -0.86 -7.09 -11.00
CA VAL A 98 -1.47 -8.43 -11.05
C VAL A 98 -2.94 -8.33 -11.46
N ARG A 99 -3.70 -7.43 -10.83
CA ARG A 99 -5.13 -7.27 -11.13
C ARG A 99 -5.38 -6.79 -12.56
N THR A 100 -4.56 -5.86 -13.05
CA THR A 100 -4.62 -5.39 -14.44
C THR A 100 -4.33 -6.53 -15.41
N ILE A 101 -3.24 -7.27 -15.22
CA ILE A 101 -2.87 -8.41 -16.07
C ILE A 101 -4.00 -9.44 -16.11
N VAL A 102 -4.56 -9.77 -14.95
CA VAL A 102 -5.68 -10.71 -14.84
C VAL A 102 -6.91 -10.20 -15.56
N SER A 103 -7.17 -8.89 -15.58
CA SER A 103 -8.31 -8.28 -16.26
C SER A 103 -8.12 -8.09 -17.77
N LEU A 104 -6.89 -8.06 -18.31
CA LEU A 104 -6.66 -7.80 -19.73
C LEU A 104 -7.40 -8.76 -20.68
N PRO A 105 -7.46 -10.08 -20.43
CA PRO A 105 -8.21 -10.99 -21.30
C PRO A 105 -9.69 -10.63 -21.42
N SER A 106 -10.31 -10.01 -20.41
CA SER A 106 -11.70 -9.57 -20.50
C SER A 106 -11.92 -8.54 -21.60
N LEU A 107 -10.90 -7.74 -21.94
CA LEU A 107 -10.94 -6.75 -23.02
C LEU A 107 -10.84 -7.39 -24.40
N LEU A 108 -10.12 -8.52 -24.51
CA LEU A 108 -9.95 -9.25 -25.78
C LEU A 108 -11.16 -10.14 -26.09
N ILE A 109 -11.79 -10.70 -25.05
CA ILE A 109 -12.91 -11.66 -25.15
C ILE A 109 -14.24 -10.95 -25.46
N SER A 110 -14.38 -9.64 -25.23
CA SER A 110 -15.66 -8.93 -25.29
C SER A 110 -16.06 -8.37 -26.68
N ARG A 111 -15.32 -8.65 -27.76
CA ARG A 111 -15.44 -7.91 -29.05
C ARG A 111 -16.13 -8.68 -30.17
N ASP A 112 -17.31 -9.26 -29.91
CA ASP A 112 -18.17 -10.01 -30.85
C ASP A 112 -17.82 -11.49 -31.06
N PRO A 113 -18.40 -12.40 -30.23
CA PRO A 113 -18.31 -13.82 -30.49
C PRO A 113 -19.61 -14.45 -31.04
N PRO A 114 -19.49 -15.52 -31.86
CA PRO A 114 -20.62 -16.31 -32.32
C PRO A 114 -21.30 -17.04 -31.14
N GLN A 115 -22.64 -17.03 -31.17
CA GLN A 115 -23.54 -17.49 -30.11
C GLN A 115 -23.28 -18.97 -29.75
N GLY A 116 -22.69 -19.22 -28.58
CA GLY A 116 -22.57 -20.58 -27.99
C GLY A 116 -21.24 -20.88 -27.31
N PHE A 117 -20.10 -20.60 -27.95
CA PHE A 117 -18.77 -20.98 -27.42
C PHE A 117 -18.30 -20.09 -26.25
N MET A 118 -18.72 -18.83 -26.21
CA MET A 118 -18.14 -17.84 -25.29
C MET A 118 -18.80 -17.76 -23.92
N ILE A 119 -19.99 -18.33 -23.74
CA ILE A 119 -20.60 -18.44 -22.40
C ILE A 119 -19.71 -19.31 -21.50
N GLN A 120 -19.20 -20.43 -22.03
CA GLN A 120 -18.30 -21.32 -21.29
C GLN A 120 -16.94 -20.67 -20.99
N VAL A 121 -16.38 -19.92 -21.93
CA VAL A 121 -15.10 -19.21 -21.73
C VAL A 121 -15.23 -18.12 -20.67
N LEU A 122 -16.32 -17.34 -20.71
CA LEU A 122 -16.60 -16.30 -19.72
C LEU A 122 -16.85 -16.87 -18.31
N GLU A 123 -17.51 -18.01 -18.19
CA GLU A 123 -17.72 -18.66 -16.90
C GLU A 123 -16.41 -19.15 -16.27
N VAL A 124 -15.58 -19.86 -17.05
CA VAL A 124 -14.28 -20.36 -16.57
C VAL A 124 -13.34 -19.20 -16.23
N TYR A 125 -13.25 -18.20 -17.11
CA TYR A 125 -12.40 -17.03 -16.89
C TYR A 125 -12.91 -16.16 -15.73
N GLY A 126 -14.23 -15.99 -15.59
CA GLY A 126 -14.84 -15.29 -14.47
C GLY A 126 -14.47 -15.92 -13.13
N LEU A 127 -14.50 -17.26 -13.06
CA LEU A 127 -14.09 -18.00 -11.87
C LEU A 127 -12.60 -17.80 -11.56
N ILE A 128 -11.73 -17.88 -12.56
CA ILE A 128 -10.28 -17.62 -12.40
C ILE A 128 -10.06 -16.18 -11.90
N SER A 129 -10.67 -15.20 -12.55
CA SER A 129 -10.52 -13.78 -12.20
C SER A 129 -10.99 -13.50 -10.76
N PHE A 130 -12.10 -14.11 -10.36
CA PHE A 130 -12.61 -14.03 -8.98
C PHE A 130 -11.61 -14.58 -7.96
N TRP A 131 -11.11 -15.81 -8.17
CA TRP A 131 -10.15 -16.44 -7.24
C TRP A 131 -8.83 -15.70 -7.17
N VAL A 132 -8.29 -15.23 -8.30
CA VAL A 132 -7.08 -14.40 -8.29
C VAL A 132 -7.33 -13.09 -7.56
N GLY A 133 -8.48 -12.45 -7.76
CA GLY A 133 -8.89 -11.27 -7.01
C GLY A 133 -8.93 -11.52 -5.50
N LEU A 134 -9.45 -12.67 -5.07
CA LEU A 134 -9.50 -13.07 -3.66
C LEU A 134 -8.10 -13.32 -3.09
N ILE A 135 -7.22 -14.01 -3.82
CA ILE A 135 -5.83 -14.26 -3.40
C ILE A 135 -5.09 -12.93 -3.25
N VAL A 136 -5.24 -12.02 -4.20
CA VAL A 136 -4.64 -10.67 -4.13
C VAL A 136 -5.19 -9.90 -2.93
N LEU A 137 -6.50 -9.95 -2.67
CA LEU A 137 -7.09 -9.32 -1.50
C LEU A 137 -6.48 -9.85 -0.20
N ILE A 138 -6.42 -11.16 -0.03
CA ILE A 138 -5.84 -11.80 1.17
C ILE A 138 -4.38 -11.37 1.35
N TRP A 139 -3.60 -11.40 0.27
CA TRP A 139 -2.20 -10.96 0.30
C TRP A 139 -2.06 -9.48 0.69
N VAL A 140 -2.89 -8.59 0.12
CA VAL A 140 -2.92 -7.16 0.50
C VAL A 140 -3.31 -6.99 1.96
N VAL A 141 -4.32 -7.72 2.44
CA VAL A 141 -4.80 -7.65 3.84
C VAL A 141 -3.69 -8.04 4.81
N ILE A 142 -2.99 -9.15 4.56
CA ILE A 142 -1.87 -9.58 5.39
C ILE A 142 -0.77 -8.50 5.38
N ARG A 143 -0.38 -8.06 4.18
CA ARG A 143 0.76 -7.17 4.01
C ARG A 143 0.49 -5.76 4.56
N ALA A 144 -0.57 -5.11 4.10
CA ALA A 144 -0.96 -3.79 4.58
C ALA A 144 -1.48 -3.82 6.02
N GLY A 145 -2.07 -4.92 6.48
CA GLY A 145 -2.48 -5.12 7.87
C GLY A 145 -1.29 -5.15 8.83
N VAL A 146 -0.24 -5.93 8.53
CA VAL A 146 1.00 -5.89 9.33
C VAL A 146 1.66 -4.52 9.26
N GLY A 147 1.71 -3.90 8.07
CA GLY A 147 2.21 -2.54 7.90
C GLY A 147 1.46 -1.49 8.73
N LEU A 148 0.14 -1.63 8.85
CA LEU A 148 -0.73 -0.79 9.66
C LEU A 148 -0.44 -0.94 11.15
N VAL A 149 -0.36 -2.18 11.65
CA VAL A 149 -0.05 -2.46 13.06
C VAL A 149 1.33 -1.89 13.43
N LEU A 150 2.35 -2.13 12.61
CA LEU A 150 3.68 -1.59 12.84
C LEU A 150 3.70 -0.05 12.79
N ALA A 151 2.91 0.57 11.91
CA ALA A 151 2.79 2.03 11.83
C ALA A 151 2.14 2.62 13.10
N ILE A 152 1.13 1.94 13.65
CA ILE A 152 0.49 2.32 14.91
C ILE A 152 1.52 2.26 16.06
N LEU A 153 2.34 1.20 16.08
CA LEU A 153 3.42 0.99 17.06
C LEU A 153 4.68 1.84 16.81
N ARG A 154 4.72 2.61 15.72
CA ARG A 154 5.88 3.40 15.28
C ARG A 154 7.15 2.57 15.08
N LYS A 155 7.00 1.31 14.67
CA LYS A 155 8.10 0.39 14.40
C LYS A 155 8.37 0.34 12.90
N PRO A 156 9.65 0.38 12.46
CA PRO A 156 9.98 0.25 11.05
C PRO A 156 9.60 -1.13 10.50
N ILE A 157 9.31 -1.18 9.21
CA ILE A 157 9.20 -2.45 8.46
C ILE A 157 10.62 -2.92 8.13
N TRP A 158 10.90 -4.20 8.41
CA TRP A 158 12.26 -4.75 8.30
C TRP A 158 12.68 -4.91 6.83
N HIS A 159 11.77 -5.40 5.97
CA HIS A 159 12.02 -5.58 4.55
C HIS A 159 10.99 -4.86 3.68
N PRO A 160 10.98 -3.50 3.67
CA PRO A 160 9.98 -2.74 2.93
C PRO A 160 10.01 -3.01 1.41
N ARG A 161 11.14 -3.54 0.91
CA ARG A 161 11.37 -3.89 -0.49
C ARG A 161 11.05 -5.34 -0.83
N GLY A 162 10.85 -6.21 0.16
CA GLY A 162 10.59 -7.63 -0.05
C GLY A 162 9.29 -7.90 -0.81
N TRP A 163 9.17 -9.10 -1.38
CA TRP A 163 7.88 -9.62 -1.87
C TRP A 163 6.97 -10.08 -0.73
N LEU A 164 7.60 -10.57 0.35
CA LEU A 164 7.01 -10.85 1.66
C LEU A 164 7.56 -9.86 2.69
N LEU A 165 6.82 -9.71 3.81
CA LEU A 165 6.98 -8.77 4.94
C LEU A 165 8.38 -8.17 5.15
#